data_AF-A0A380AV84-F1
#
_entry.id   AF-A0A380AV84-F1
#
_cell.length_a   1.000
_cell.length_b   1.000
_cell.length_c   1.000
_cell.angle_alpha   90.00
_cell.angle_beta   90.00
_cell.angle_gamma   90.00
#
_symmetry.space_group_name_H-M   'P 1'
#
loop_
_entity.id
_entity.type
_entity.pdbx_description
1 polymer ?
#
loop_
_entity_poly.entity_id
_entity_poly.type
_entity_poly.pdbx_seq_one_letter_code
_entity_poly.pdbx_strand_id
1 'polypeptide(L)'
;MGQWRGCGKASSLTDAGAVQISVDNETWDTAFPAGFLVAGSETEFWIRVDPESLVEPDDGTYEYDFSVNQAAGGLSLYNVDHNLAHVTGTTQADQAGLELDVMCKVTDSSGTLALSGSVNGTWGEPEVQQGEPEEQQSKKSKSTK
;
A
#
# COMPACT_ATOMS: atom_id res chain seq x y z
N MET A 1 24.41 29.24 39.13
CA MET A 1 23.51 29.54 38.00
C MET A 1 23.53 28.31 37.09
N GLY A 2 22.63 27.35 37.34
CA GLY A 2 22.56 26.11 36.58
C GLY A 2 21.86 26.36 35.24
N GLN A 3 22.56 26.06 34.15
CA GLN A 3 21.98 26.04 32.80
C GLN A 3 20.88 24.98 32.74
N TRP A 4 19.62 25.41 32.70
CA TRP A 4 18.52 24.57 32.23
C TRP A 4 18.61 24.56 30.70
N ARG A 5 19.36 23.59 30.17
CA ARG A 5 19.29 23.23 28.75
C ARG A 5 17.88 22.71 28.50
N GLY A 6 17.24 23.25 27.47
CA GLY A 6 15.85 22.95 27.14
C GLY A 6 15.60 21.45 27.14
N CYS A 7 14.56 21.04 27.87
CA CYS A 7 13.91 19.77 27.60
C CYS A 7 13.16 19.88 26.28
N GLY A 8 13.89 19.94 25.16
CA GLY A 8 13.40 19.26 23.98
C GLY A 8 13.44 17.79 24.35
N LYS A 9 12.27 17.14 24.42
CA LYS A 9 12.19 15.67 24.56
C LYS A 9 13.14 15.13 23.47
N ALA A 10 14.22 14.47 23.87
CA ALA A 10 15.13 13.89 22.89
C ALA A 10 14.33 12.86 22.11
N SER A 11 14.29 12.96 20.78
CA SER A 11 13.59 11.98 19.95
C SER A 11 14.08 10.59 20.25
N SER A 12 13.18 9.75 20.73
CA SER A 12 13.38 8.32 20.92
C SER A 12 12.77 7.50 19.78
N LEU A 13 12.13 8.17 18.82
CA LEU A 13 11.61 7.58 17.59
C LEU A 13 12.78 7.10 16.71
N THR A 14 13.15 5.84 16.88
CA THR A 14 14.24 5.18 16.13
C THR A 14 13.72 4.17 15.12
N ASP A 15 12.50 3.70 15.33
CA ASP A 15 11.76 2.79 14.45
C ASP A 15 10.27 3.13 14.58
N ALA A 16 9.58 3.20 13.45
CA ALA A 16 8.16 3.49 13.37
C ALA A 16 7.30 2.21 13.36
N GLY A 17 7.90 1.04 13.62
CA GLY A 17 7.19 -0.21 13.72
C GLY A 17 6.80 -0.79 12.36
N ALA A 18 5.90 -1.76 12.34
CA ALA A 18 5.46 -2.43 11.13
C ALA A 18 4.17 -1.80 10.57
N VAL A 19 4.06 -1.72 9.24
CA VAL A 19 2.78 -1.46 8.59
C VAL A 19 1.96 -2.73 8.59
N GLN A 20 0.69 -2.58 8.94
CA GLN A 20 -0.34 -3.59 8.78
C GLN A 20 -1.30 -3.16 7.68
N ILE A 21 -1.85 -4.14 6.99
CA ILE A 21 -2.91 -3.96 6.02
C ILE A 21 -4.18 -4.67 6.51
N SER A 22 -5.32 -4.25 6.00
CA SER A 22 -6.61 -4.87 6.27
C SER A 22 -7.48 -4.78 5.03
N VAL A 23 -8.22 -5.84 4.70
CA VAL A 23 -9.15 -5.85 3.55
C VAL A 23 -10.60 -5.61 3.96
N ASP A 24 -10.87 -5.57 5.27
CA ASP A 24 -12.19 -5.41 5.88
C ASP A 24 -12.24 -4.28 6.93
N ASN A 25 -11.10 -3.64 7.20
CA ASN A 25 -10.88 -2.68 8.30
C ASN A 25 -11.12 -3.26 9.71
N GLU A 26 -11.15 -4.59 9.85
CA GLU A 26 -11.37 -5.30 11.11
C GLU A 26 -10.19 -6.21 11.44
N THR A 27 -9.71 -6.95 10.44
CA THR A 27 -8.60 -7.92 10.53
C THR A 27 -7.33 -7.30 9.97
N TRP A 28 -6.27 -7.29 10.77
CA TRP A 28 -5.01 -6.63 10.44
C TRP A 28 -3.88 -7.65 10.29
N ASP A 29 -3.23 -7.63 9.13
CA ASP A 29 -2.16 -8.54 8.75
C ASP A 29 -0.92 -7.78 8.29
N THR A 30 0.25 -8.42 8.37
CA THR A 30 1.53 -7.83 7.90
C THR A 30 1.87 -8.23 6.46
N ALA A 31 0.92 -8.82 5.73
CA ALA A 31 1.12 -9.30 4.36
C ALA A 31 -0.22 -9.32 3.60
N PHE A 32 -0.16 -9.11 2.28
CA PHE A 32 -1.33 -9.26 1.40
C PHE A 32 -1.87 -10.69 1.40
N PRO A 33 -3.20 -10.87 1.52
CA PRO A 33 -3.81 -12.19 1.36
C PRO A 33 -3.49 -12.77 -0.03
N ALA A 34 -3.27 -14.07 -0.09
CA ALA A 34 -2.95 -14.74 -1.36
C ALA A 34 -4.08 -14.55 -2.38
N GLY A 35 -3.73 -14.07 -3.58
CA GLY A 35 -4.69 -13.82 -4.66
C GLY A 35 -5.54 -12.56 -4.50
N PHE A 36 -5.27 -11.73 -3.49
CA PHE A 36 -5.97 -10.45 -3.32
C PHE A 36 -5.56 -9.40 -4.36
N LEU A 37 -4.25 -9.27 -4.60
CA LEU A 37 -3.72 -8.34 -5.58
C LEU A 37 -3.90 -8.91 -7.00
N VAL A 38 -4.88 -8.40 -7.73
CA VAL A 38 -5.13 -8.79 -9.13
C VAL A 38 -5.04 -7.56 -10.02
N ALA A 39 -4.09 -7.56 -10.96
CA ALA A 39 -3.91 -6.43 -11.87
C ALA A 39 -5.16 -6.25 -12.75
N GLY A 40 -5.58 -5.01 -13.03
CA GLY A 40 -6.79 -4.73 -13.81
C GLY A 40 -8.11 -4.85 -13.03
N SER A 41 -8.06 -5.18 -11.74
CA SER A 41 -9.24 -5.29 -10.88
C SER A 41 -9.30 -4.17 -9.84
N GLU A 42 -10.50 -3.85 -9.39
CA GLU A 42 -10.71 -2.95 -8.27
C GLU A 42 -10.11 -3.56 -7.01
N THR A 43 -9.31 -2.78 -6.30
CA THR A 43 -8.60 -3.18 -5.09
C THR A 43 -8.92 -2.14 -4.02
N GLU A 44 -9.37 -2.60 -2.85
CA GLU A 44 -9.72 -1.76 -1.70
C GLU A 44 -9.13 -2.38 -0.43
N PHE A 45 -8.28 -1.64 0.28
CA PHE A 45 -7.68 -2.08 1.54
C PHE A 45 -7.27 -0.88 2.40
N TRP A 46 -7.19 -1.11 3.70
CA TRP A 46 -6.76 -0.16 4.70
C TRP A 46 -5.35 -0.47 5.14
N ILE A 47 -4.60 0.56 5.51
CA ILE A 47 -3.23 0.45 6.00
C ILE A 47 -3.09 1.26 7.28
N ARG A 48 -2.39 0.70 8.25
CA ARG A 48 -2.08 1.40 9.50
C ARG A 48 -0.67 1.05 9.96
N VAL A 49 -0.13 1.88 10.84
CA VAL A 49 1.05 1.47 11.62
C VAL A 49 0.58 0.69 12.84
N ASP A 50 1.19 -0.47 13.09
CA ASP A 50 0.87 -1.29 14.25
C ASP A 50 1.28 -0.56 15.55
N PRO A 51 0.31 -0.12 16.38
CA PRO A 51 0.60 0.65 17.58
C PRO A 51 1.39 -0.15 18.62
N GLU A 52 1.33 -1.49 18.59
CA GLU A 52 2.08 -2.35 19.51
C GLU A 52 3.54 -2.52 19.07
N SER A 53 3.84 -2.28 17.80
CA SER A 53 5.18 -2.40 17.23
C SER A 53 6.03 -1.13 17.36
N LEU A 54 5.40 -0.01 17.74
CA LEU A 54 6.11 1.24 17.96
C LEU A 54 7.04 1.12 19.15
N VAL A 55 8.30 1.57 18.99
CA VAL A 55 9.29 1.58 20.08
C VAL A 55 8.82 2.44 21.24
N GLU A 56 8.09 3.52 20.95
CA GLU A 56 7.37 4.32 21.94
C GLU A 56 5.89 4.36 21.59
N PRO A 57 5.00 4.22 22.60
CA PRO A 57 3.58 4.32 22.35
C PRO A 57 3.24 5.69 21.77
N ASP A 58 2.38 5.70 20.78
CA ASP A 58 1.88 6.93 20.16
C ASP A 58 1.26 7.84 21.23
N ASP A 59 1.83 9.03 21.38
CA ASP A 59 1.36 10.06 22.30
C ASP A 59 0.40 11.07 21.63
N GLY A 60 0.01 10.79 20.38
CA GLY A 60 -0.86 11.62 19.54
C GLY A 60 -0.14 12.80 18.90
N THR A 61 1.19 12.88 19.04
CA THR A 61 2.01 13.93 18.42
C THR A 61 2.77 13.47 17.18
N TYR A 62 2.59 12.21 16.78
CA TYR A 62 3.24 11.63 15.62
C TYR A 62 2.50 11.99 14.33
N GLU A 63 3.23 12.30 13.27
CA GLU A 63 2.67 12.53 11.94
C GLU A 63 2.96 11.32 11.06
N TYR A 64 1.90 10.68 10.54
CA TYR A 64 1.99 9.48 9.72
C TYR A 64 1.82 9.84 8.24
N ASP A 65 2.87 9.66 7.45
CA ASP A 65 2.88 9.87 6.01
C ASP A 65 2.93 8.51 5.30
N PHE A 66 1.76 8.04 4.88
CA PHE A 66 1.62 6.78 4.15
C PHE A 66 1.90 6.98 2.67
N SER A 67 2.68 6.06 2.09
CA SER A 67 3.02 6.05 0.67
C SER A 67 2.86 4.67 0.08
N VAL A 68 2.23 4.63 -1.10
CA VAL A 68 2.17 3.44 -1.95
C VAL A 68 3.17 3.66 -3.07
N ASN A 69 4.20 2.83 -3.10
CA ASN A 69 5.29 2.88 -4.04
C ASN A 69 5.24 1.66 -4.96
N GLN A 70 5.72 1.84 -6.18
CA GLN A 70 5.80 0.79 -7.20
C GLN A 70 4.44 0.19 -7.61
N ALA A 71 4.23 0.01 -8.90
CA ALA A 71 3.03 -0.61 -9.45
C ALA A 71 1.66 -0.14 -8.90
N ALA A 72 1.61 1.09 -8.37
CA ALA A 72 0.42 1.71 -7.77
C ALA A 72 -0.48 2.39 -8.81
N GLY A 73 -0.22 2.18 -10.10
CA GLY A 73 -0.82 2.95 -11.19
C GLY A 73 -2.35 2.80 -11.22
N GLY A 74 -3.06 3.82 -10.74
CA GLY A 74 -4.54 3.82 -10.64
C GLY A 74 -5.08 3.62 -9.22
N LEU A 75 -4.22 3.35 -8.24
CA LEU A 75 -4.56 3.38 -6.82
C LEU A 75 -4.52 4.82 -6.29
N SER A 76 -5.45 5.14 -5.40
CA SER A 76 -5.50 6.38 -4.66
C SER A 76 -5.40 6.08 -3.17
N LEU A 77 -4.59 6.87 -2.46
CA LEU A 77 -4.44 6.78 -1.01
C LEU A 77 -5.14 7.96 -0.36
N TYR A 78 -5.95 7.66 0.65
CA TYR A 78 -6.70 8.62 1.44
C TYR A 78 -6.34 8.43 2.91
N ASN A 79 -5.78 9.46 3.54
CA ASN A 79 -5.56 9.41 4.98
C ASN A 79 -6.92 9.59 5.69
N VAL A 80 -7.34 8.60 6.49
CA VAL A 80 -8.68 8.53 7.11
C VAL A 80 -8.63 8.89 8.59
N ASP A 81 -7.56 8.50 9.28
CA ASP A 81 -7.33 8.79 10.70
C ASP A 81 -5.83 8.92 10.97
N HIS A 82 -5.47 9.33 12.19
CA HIS A 82 -4.12 9.67 12.62
C HIS A 82 -3.05 8.68 12.13
N ASN A 83 -3.26 7.38 12.35
CA ASN A 83 -2.37 6.31 11.93
C ASN A 83 -3.03 5.35 10.92
N LEU A 84 -4.06 5.81 10.20
CA LEU A 84 -4.87 4.98 9.30
C LEU A 84 -5.06 5.64 7.94
N ALA A 85 -4.73 4.93 6.88
CA ALA A 85 -5.06 5.30 5.52
C ALA A 85 -5.89 4.22 4.83
N HIS A 86 -6.68 4.65 3.86
CA HIS A 86 -7.50 3.83 2.99
C HIS A 86 -6.95 3.94 1.57
N VAL A 87 -6.69 2.80 0.96
CA VAL A 87 -6.20 2.68 -0.41
C VAL A 87 -7.27 2.02 -1.25
N THR A 88 -7.70 2.72 -2.29
CA THR A 88 -8.70 2.19 -3.22
C THR A 88 -8.40 2.63 -4.65
N GLY A 89 -8.76 1.79 -5.60
CA GLY A 89 -8.69 2.11 -7.02
C GLY A 89 -8.59 0.88 -7.89
N THR A 90 -8.39 1.10 -9.18
CA THR A 90 -8.21 0.03 -10.16
C THR A 90 -6.83 0.17 -10.74
N THR A 91 -5.97 -0.81 -10.45
CA THR A 91 -4.66 -0.85 -11.08
C THR A 91 -4.79 -1.26 -12.55
N GLN A 92 -3.86 -0.85 -13.40
CA GLN A 92 -3.85 -1.27 -14.80
C GLN A 92 -3.42 -2.74 -14.95
N ALA A 93 -3.94 -3.44 -15.97
CA ALA A 93 -3.64 -4.85 -16.21
C ALA A 93 -2.16 -5.11 -16.57
N ASP A 94 -1.44 -4.08 -17.03
CA ASP A 94 -0.01 -4.15 -17.34
C ASP A 94 0.89 -4.19 -16.09
N GLN A 95 0.30 -4.01 -14.89
CA GLN A 95 1.01 -4.11 -13.62
C GLN A 95 1.17 -5.57 -13.14
N ALA A 96 0.59 -6.55 -13.85
CA ALA A 96 0.73 -7.96 -13.51
C ALA A 96 2.21 -8.39 -13.40
N GLY A 97 2.55 -9.09 -12.33
CA GLY A 97 3.92 -9.53 -12.03
C GLY A 97 4.82 -8.45 -11.43
N LEU A 98 4.34 -7.22 -11.24
CA LEU A 98 5.06 -6.16 -10.54
C LEU A 98 4.74 -6.17 -9.04
N GLU A 99 5.67 -5.62 -8.26
CA GLU A 99 5.53 -5.50 -6.81
C GLU A 99 4.89 -4.16 -6.44
N LEU A 100 3.86 -4.23 -5.61
CA LEU A 100 3.31 -3.12 -4.84
C LEU A 100 4.04 -3.07 -3.50
N ASP A 101 4.56 -1.90 -3.13
CA ASP A 101 5.21 -1.68 -1.84
C ASP A 101 4.47 -0.56 -1.09
N VAL A 102 4.08 -0.85 0.15
CA VAL A 102 3.41 0.13 1.01
C VAL A 102 4.28 0.39 2.23
N MET A 103 4.60 1.65 2.46
CA MET A 103 5.39 2.08 3.61
C MET A 103 4.80 3.33 4.25
N CYS A 104 5.10 3.54 5.52
CA CYS A 104 4.77 4.75 6.26
C CYS A 104 6.04 5.43 6.77
N LYS A 105 6.03 6.76 6.80
CA LYS A 105 7.05 7.55 7.50
C LYS A 105 6.37 8.21 8.69
N VAL A 106 6.95 8.02 9.85
CA VAL A 106 6.44 8.62 11.09
C VAL A 106 7.40 9.71 11.51
N THR A 107 6.87 10.92 11.70
CA THR A 107 7.64 12.07 12.17
C THR A 107 7.16 12.44 13.56
N ASP A 108 8.06 12.52 14.53
CA ASP A 108 7.70 12.96 15.88
C ASP A 108 7.62 14.49 16.00
N SER A 109 7.07 14.98 17.12
CA SER A 109 6.93 16.42 17.40
C SER A 109 8.25 17.19 17.53
N SER A 110 9.37 16.48 17.65
CA SER A 110 10.73 17.03 17.61
C SER A 110 11.32 17.10 16.20
N GLY A 111 10.62 16.55 15.20
CA GLY A 111 11.01 16.53 13.79
C GLY A 111 11.90 15.35 13.41
N THR A 112 12.01 14.32 14.25
CA THR A 112 12.73 13.09 13.89
C THR A 112 11.84 12.19 13.07
N LEU A 113 12.39 11.71 11.96
CA LEU A 113 11.72 10.81 11.04
C LEU A 113 12.19 9.37 11.28
N ALA A 114 11.24 8.47 11.47
CA ALA A 114 11.47 7.03 11.41
C ALA A 114 10.66 6.42 10.25
N LEU A 115 11.27 5.42 9.61
CA LEU A 115 10.62 4.64 8.56
C LEU A 115 9.96 3.43 9.21
N SER A 116 8.74 3.12 8.81
CA SER A 116 8.10 1.86 9.19
C SER A 116 8.67 0.71 8.35
N GLY A 117 8.44 -0.52 8.80
CA GLY A 117 8.47 -1.69 7.93
C GLY A 117 7.51 -1.51 6.75
N SER A 118 7.86 -2.06 5.60
CA SER A 118 7.00 -2.04 4.42
C SER A 118 6.26 -3.36 4.24
N VAL A 119 5.03 -3.27 3.71
CA VAL A 119 4.26 -4.42 3.26
C VAL A 119 4.31 -4.45 1.75
N ASN A 120 4.88 -5.52 1.21
CA ASN A 120 4.98 -5.74 -0.22
C ASN A 120 4.07 -6.89 -0.66
N GLY A 121 3.62 -6.83 -1.90
CA GLY A 121 2.85 -7.88 -2.55
C GLY A 121 3.00 -7.81 -4.06
N THR A 122 2.96 -8.95 -4.73
CA THR A 122 3.04 -9.01 -6.19
C THR A 122 1.65 -9.05 -6.79
N TRP A 123 1.41 -8.24 -7.82
CA TRP A 123 0.17 -8.29 -8.59
C TRP A 123 0.07 -9.60 -9.35
N GLY A 124 -1.01 -10.33 -9.13
CA GLY A 124 -1.40 -11.48 -9.95
C GLY A 124 -1.87 -11.04 -11.34
N GLU A 125 -1.80 -11.96 -12.29
CA GLU A 125 -2.41 -11.77 -13.60
C GLU A 125 -3.94 -11.61 -13.43
N PRO A 126 -4.59 -10.68 -14.17
CA PRO A 126 -6.04 -10.72 -14.28
C PRO A 126 -6.42 -12.11 -14.77
N GLU A 127 -7.43 -12.74 -14.16
CA GLU A 127 -8.07 -13.89 -14.78
C GLU A 127 -8.62 -13.42 -16.13
N VAL A 128 -7.86 -13.69 -17.18
CA VAL A 128 -8.34 -13.56 -18.54
C VAL A 128 -9.48 -14.57 -18.62
N GLN A 129 -10.71 -14.10 -18.51
CA GLN A 129 -11.84 -14.86 -19.05
C GLN A 129 -11.45 -15.13 -20.50
N GLN A 130 -10.97 -16.35 -20.76
CA GLN A 130 -10.75 -16.88 -22.09
C GLN A 130 -12.12 -16.90 -22.76
N GLY A 131 -12.52 -15.75 -23.29
CA GLY A 131 -13.47 -15.69 -24.38
C GLY A 131 -12.88 -16.55 -25.49
N GLU A 132 -13.66 -17.51 -25.91
CA GLU A 132 -13.37 -18.55 -26.89
C GLU A 132 -12.52 -18.05 -28.07
N PRO A 133 -11.62 -18.89 -28.64
CA PRO A 133 -11.00 -18.55 -29.92
C PRO A 133 -12.12 -18.42 -30.95
N GLU A 134 -12.38 -17.20 -31.45
CA GLU A 134 -13.19 -17.02 -32.65
C GLU A 134 -12.53 -17.83 -33.77
N GLU A 135 -13.19 -18.94 -34.08
CA GLU A 135 -12.82 -19.88 -35.11
C GLU A 135 -12.72 -19.16 -36.46
N GLN A 136 -11.49 -19.20 -36.98
CA GLN A 136 -11.11 -19.08 -38.38
C GLN A 136 -12.27 -19.01 -39.40
N GLN A 137 -12.43 -17.86 -40.06
CA GLN A 137 -12.84 -17.85 -41.47
C GLN A 137 -11.73 -17.30 -42.36
N SER A 138 -10.71 -18.14 -42.56
CA SER A 138 -9.94 -18.10 -43.79
C SER A 138 -10.74 -18.84 -44.87
N LYS A 139 -11.17 -18.13 -45.93
CA LYS A 139 -10.87 -18.48 -47.34
C LYS A 139 -11.80 -17.76 -48.36
N LYS A 140 -11.13 -16.98 -49.21
CA LYS A 140 -11.10 -17.06 -50.68
C LYS A 140 -11.84 -15.99 -51.49
N SER A 141 -11.01 -15.16 -52.11
CA SER A 141 -11.22 -14.40 -53.35
C SER A 141 -11.86 -15.21 -54.49
N LYS A 142 -12.77 -14.58 -55.24
CA LYS A 142 -13.00 -14.78 -56.70
C LYS A 142 -13.96 -13.68 -57.20
N SER A 143 -13.50 -12.59 -57.80
CA SER A 143 -13.20 -12.38 -59.24
C SER A 143 -14.20 -13.00 -60.23
N THR A 144 -15.00 -12.10 -60.83
CA THR A 144 -15.49 -12.05 -62.23
C THR A 144 -16.40 -13.16 -62.77
N LYS A 145 -17.62 -12.76 -63.18
CA LYS A 145 -18.03 -12.76 -64.60
C LYS A 145 -19.12 -11.72 -64.83
#